data_AF-A0A924XBL5-F1
#
_entry.id   AF-A0A924XBL5-F1
#
_cell.length_a   1.000
_cell.length_b   1.000
_cell.length_c   1.000
_cell.angle_alpha   90.00
_cell.angle_beta   90.00
_cell.angle_gamma   90.00
#
_symmetry.space_group_name_H-M   'P 1'
#
loop_
_entity.id
_entity.type
_entity.pdbx_description
1 polymer ?
#
loop_
_entity_poly.entity_id
_entity_poly.type
_entity_poly.pdbx_seq_one_letter_code
_entity_poly.pdbx_strand_id
1 'polypeptide(L)'
;MVSSEQANSPVAFDAFWRWLMGHRSCVVQVSTPDVLLRDHDLAHWDIFETRDGEAVCQLSLGKQIVGELTIEPKAVLIVHA
;
A
#
# COMPACT_ATOMS: atom_id res chain seq x y z
N MET A 1 -9.61 27.98 12.21
CA MET A 1 -8.95 26.82 12.85
C MET A 1 -9.90 25.65 12.70
N VAL A 2 -9.70 24.80 11.70
CA VAL A 2 -10.53 23.61 11.50
C VAL A 2 -9.91 22.50 12.34
N SER A 3 -10.65 21.99 13.32
CA SER A 3 -10.25 20.89 14.19
C SER A 3 -9.97 19.64 13.34
N SER A 4 -8.72 19.18 13.34
CA SER A 4 -8.24 18.04 12.55
C SER A 4 -8.49 16.67 13.22
N GLU A 5 -9.54 16.54 14.02
CA GLU A 5 -9.93 15.28 14.66
C GLU A 5 -11.24 14.76 14.09
N GLN A 6 -11.27 14.52 12.78
CA GLN A 6 -12.13 13.45 12.26
C GLN A 6 -11.36 12.16 12.51
N ALA A 7 -11.65 11.52 13.65
CA ALA A 7 -11.14 10.19 13.94
C ALA A 7 -11.59 9.25 12.82
N ASN A 8 -10.67 8.94 11.91
CA ASN A 8 -10.86 7.96 10.87
C ASN A 8 -11.00 6.59 11.54
N SER A 9 -12.23 6.13 11.70
CA SER A 9 -12.54 4.82 12.23
C SER A 9 -11.71 3.77 11.49
N PRO A 10 -11.09 2.79 12.20
CA PRO A 10 -10.33 1.74 11.55
C PRO A 10 -11.16 1.04 10.48
N VAL A 11 -10.56 0.81 9.31
CA VAL A 11 -11.17 0.04 8.23
C VAL A 11 -10.61 -1.38 8.20
N ALA A 12 -11.40 -2.33 7.72
CA ALA A 12 -10.93 -3.71 7.55
C ALA A 12 -9.86 -3.76 6.45
N PHE A 13 -8.78 -4.51 6.69
CA PHE A 13 -7.67 -4.63 5.75
C PHE A 13 -8.13 -5.07 4.36
N ASP A 14 -8.92 -6.14 4.27
CA ASP A 14 -9.39 -6.67 2.97
C ASP A 14 -10.19 -5.63 2.17
N ALA A 15 -10.99 -4.81 2.85
CA ALA A 15 -11.78 -3.76 2.20
C ALA A 15 -10.88 -2.65 1.65
N PHE A 16 -9.90 -2.22 2.46
CA PHE A 16 -8.90 -1.25 2.05
C PHE A 16 -8.04 -1.77 0.89
N TRP A 17 -7.55 -3.01 1.00
CA TRP A 17 -6.66 -3.60 0.01
C TRP A 17 -7.33 -3.78 -1.36
N ARG A 18 -8.57 -4.27 -1.37
CA ARG A 18 -9.38 -4.36 -2.59
C ARG A 18 -9.61 -3.00 -3.25
N TRP A 19 -9.87 -1.97 -2.44
CA TRP A 19 -9.96 -0.60 -2.97
C TRP A 19 -8.63 -0.15 -3.56
N LEU A 20 -7.53 -0.38 -2.86
CA LEU A 20 -6.19 0.05 -3.26
C LEU A 20 -5.72 -0.60 -4.57
N MET A 21 -6.00 -1.89 -4.79
CA MET A 21 -5.72 -2.57 -6.06
C MET A 21 -6.36 -1.87 -7.27
N GLY A 22 -7.53 -1.24 -7.08
CA GLY A 22 -8.20 -0.44 -8.11
C GLY A 22 -7.68 1.00 -8.25
N HIS A 23 -6.89 1.48 -7.29
CA HIS A 23 -6.46 2.89 -7.15
C HIS A 23 -4.96 3.02 -6.90
N ARG A 24 -4.15 2.20 -7.58
CA ARG A 24 -2.68 2.15 -7.41
C ARG A 24 -1.96 3.50 -7.59
N SER A 25 -2.49 4.39 -8.43
CA SER A 25 -1.94 5.74 -8.64
C SER A 25 -2.12 6.68 -7.43
N CYS A 26 -2.88 6.28 -6.42
CA CYS A 26 -3.02 7.04 -5.18
C CYS A 26 -1.90 6.77 -4.16
N VAL A 27 -1.00 5.83 -4.45
CA VAL A 27 0.09 5.46 -3.55
C VAL A 27 1.20 6.50 -3.65
N VAL A 28 1.45 7.21 -2.56
CA VAL A 28 2.54 8.19 -2.46
C VAL A 28 3.83 7.54 -1.92
N GLN A 29 3.67 6.60 -1.00
CA GLN A 29 4.77 5.97 -0.28
C GLN A 29 4.32 4.64 0.34
N VAL A 30 5.25 3.69 0.39
CA VAL A 30 5.15 2.45 1.20
C VAL A 30 6.48 2.25 1.92
N SER A 31 6.45 1.94 3.23
CA SER A 31 7.67 1.85 4.03
C SER A 31 7.59 0.89 5.21
N THR A 32 8.73 0.28 5.53
CA THR A 32 9.06 -0.38 6.81
C THR A 32 10.14 0.44 7.53
N PRO A 33 10.59 0.06 8.73
CA PRO A 33 11.76 0.68 9.36
C PRO A 33 13.03 0.61 8.51
N ASP A 34 13.14 -0.40 7.63
CA ASP A 34 14.36 -0.67 6.85
C ASP A 34 14.27 -0.20 5.40
N VAL A 35 13.05 -0.06 4.85
CA VAL A 35 12.83 0.20 3.42
C VAL A 35 11.81 1.32 3.23
N LEU A 36 12.09 2.18 2.26
CA LEU A 36 11.21 3.28 1.85
C LEU A 36 11.08 3.28 0.32
N LEU A 37 9.87 3.02 -0.18
CA LEU A 37 9.49 3.17 -1.58
C LEU A 37 8.62 4.41 -1.71
N ARG A 38 8.94 5.28 -2.67
CA ARG A 38 8.21 6.53 -2.92
C ARG A 38 7.78 6.59 -4.37
N ASP A 39 6.64 7.24 -4.57
CA ASP A 39 6.13 7.51 -5.90
C ASP A 39 7.11 8.35 -6.73
N HIS A 40 7.06 8.15 -8.05
CA HIS A 40 7.93 8.81 -9.01
C HIS A 40 7.29 8.79 -10.40
N ASP A 41 7.41 9.88 -11.16
CA ASP A 41 6.75 10.07 -12.48
C ASP A 41 7.04 8.96 -13.50
N LEU A 42 8.21 8.32 -13.39
CA LEU A 42 8.63 7.23 -14.26
C LEU A 42 8.31 5.83 -13.72
N ALA A 43 7.91 5.74 -12.45
CA ALA A 43 7.68 4.47 -11.79
C ALA A 43 6.20 4.05 -11.89
N HIS A 44 5.96 2.76 -11.69
CA HIS A 44 4.63 2.18 -11.70
C HIS A 44 4.41 1.32 -10.46
N TRP A 45 3.29 1.57 -9.78
CA TRP A 45 2.84 0.74 -8.67
C TRP A 45 2.01 -0.44 -9.18
N ASP A 46 2.42 -1.64 -8.83
CA ASP A 46 1.63 -2.86 -8.96
C ASP A 46 1.21 -3.32 -7.56
N ILE A 47 -0.09 -3.51 -7.38
CA ILE A 47 -0.69 -3.92 -6.10
C ILE A 47 -1.57 -5.13 -6.36
N PHE A 48 -1.26 -6.23 -5.69
CA PHE A 48 -1.93 -7.51 -5.93
C PHE A 48 -1.89 -8.40 -4.68
N GLU A 49 -2.65 -9.49 -4.74
CA GLU A 49 -2.61 -10.57 -3.76
C GLU A 49 -1.91 -11.78 -4.38
N THR A 50 -1.01 -12.42 -3.63
CA THR A 50 -0.40 -13.68 -4.04
C THR A 50 -1.41 -14.83 -3.91
N ARG A 51 -1.09 -15.98 -4.50
CA ARG A 51 -1.91 -17.19 -4.35
C ARG A 51 -2.03 -17.64 -2.89
N ASP A 52 -1.02 -17.33 -2.08
CA ASP A 52 -0.96 -17.68 -0.66
C ASP A 52 -1.66 -16.63 0.23
N GLY A 53 -2.24 -15.59 -0.37
CA GLY A 53 -3.02 -14.55 0.31
C GLY A 53 -2.17 -13.42 0.88
N GLU A 54 -0.91 -13.29 0.47
CA GLU A 54 -0.07 -12.16 0.86
C GLU A 54 -0.41 -10.93 0.02
N ALA A 55 -0.45 -9.77 0.66
CA ALA A 55 -0.67 -8.50 -0.01
C ALA A 55 0.67 -7.92 -0.45
N VAL A 56 0.85 -7.70 -1.75
CA VAL A 56 2.12 -7.23 -2.32
C VAL A 56 1.97 -5.84 -2.91
N CYS A 57 2.90 -4.97 -2.54
CA CYS A 57 3.10 -3.67 -3.17
C CYS A 57 4.46 -3.65 -3.86
N GLN A 58 4.46 -3.52 -5.18
CA GLN A 58 5.66 -3.55 -6.00
C GLN A 58 5.79 -2.22 -6.75
N LEU A 59 7.00 -1.67 -6.74
CA LEU A 59 7.35 -0.50 -7.53
C LEU A 59 8.26 -0.93 -8.66
N SER A 60 7.91 -0.57 -9.89
CA SER A 60 8.69 -0.87 -11.09
C SER A 60 9.08 0.38 -11.86
N LEU A 61 10.25 0.35 -12.50
CA LEU A 61 10.73 1.35 -13.44
C LEU A 61 10.87 0.69 -14.80
N GLY A 62 9.93 0.99 -15.72
CA GLY A 62 9.84 0.31 -17.00
C GLY A 62 9.52 -1.19 -16.82
N LYS A 63 10.53 -2.05 -16.98
CA LYS A 63 10.40 -3.52 -16.78
C LYS A 63 11.19 -4.02 -15.56
N GLN A 64 11.78 -3.13 -14.78
CA GLN A 64 12.64 -3.50 -13.66
C GLN A 64 11.88 -3.28 -12.37
N ILE A 65 11.85 -4.29 -11.51
CA ILE A 65 11.32 -4.15 -10.14
C ILE A 65 12.40 -3.42 -9.33
N VAL A 66 12.06 -2.25 -8.80
CA VAL A 66 12.97 -1.45 -7.96
C VAL A 66 12.76 -1.71 -6.47
N GLY A 67 11.59 -2.21 -6.10
CA GLY A 67 11.28 -2.60 -4.74
C GLY A 67 9.97 -3.37 -4.66
N GLU A 68 9.89 -4.21 -3.65
CA GLU A 68 8.71 -4.99 -3.32
C GLU A 68 8.56 -5.03 -1.81
N LEU A 69 7.33 -4.88 -1.35
CA LEU A 69 6.97 -5.04 0.04
C LEU A 69 5.78 -5.99 0.13
N THR A 70 5.97 -7.03 0.91
CA THR A 70 4.95 -8.05 1.19
C THR A 70 4.39 -7.83 2.57
N ILE A 71 3.06 -7.84 2.67
CA ILE A 71 2.29 -7.65 3.89
C ILE A 71 1.57 -8.97 4.15
N GLU A 72 1.80 -9.56 5.32
CA GLU A 72 0.96 -10.65 5.81
C GLU A 72 -0.33 -10.04 6.40
N PRO A 73 -1.52 -10.26 5.81
CA PRO A 73 -2.75 -9.59 6.26
C PRO A 73 -3.07 -9.88 7.73
N LYS A 74 -2.71 -11.07 8.22
CA LYS A 74 -2.92 -11.49 9.62
C LYS A 74 -2.05 -10.72 10.62
N ALA A 75 -0.95 -10.13 10.18
CA ALA A 75 -0.08 -9.31 10.99
C ALA A 75 -0.52 -7.83 11.05
N VAL A 76 -1.54 -7.44 10.27
CA VAL A 76 -2.05 -6.07 10.26
C VAL A 76 -2.95 -5.83 11.46
N LEU A 77 -2.52 -4.94 12.36
CA LEU A 77 -3.27 -4.60 13.56
C LEU A 77 -4.35 -3.54 13.33
N ILE A 78 -4.07 -2.59 12.43
CA ILE A 78 -4.93 -1.44 12.20
C ILE A 78 -4.70 -0.86 10.81
N VAL A 79 -5.76 -0.35 10.20
CA VAL A 79 -5.71 0.41 8.95
C VAL A 79 -6.49 1.71 9.15
N HIS A 80 -5.88 2.83 8.76
CA HIS A 80 -6.51 4.14 8.70
C HIS A 80 -6.52 4.59 7.24
N ALA A 81 -7.69 5.02 6.75
CA ALA A 81 -7.90 5.48 5.38
C ALA A 81 -8.81 6.69 5.37
#